data_AF-A0A1D7QM00-F1
#
_entry.id   AF-A0A1D7QM00-F1
#
_cell.length_a   1.000
_cell.length_b   1.000
_cell.length_c   1.000
_cell.angle_alpha   90.00
_cell.angle_beta   90.00
_cell.angle_gamma   90.00
#
_symmetry.space_group_name_H-M   'P 1'
#
loop_
_entity.id
_entity.type
_entity.pdbx_description
1 polymer ?
#
loop_
_entity_poly.entity_id
_entity_poly.type
_entity_poly.pdbx_seq_one_letter_code
_entity_poly.pdbx_strand_id
1 'polypeptide(L)'
;MPQLKAGETANITFTFSEDPGTTFAWDGTTGDVVVSGGTLGAISGSGLTRTATFTPTPASSGTASITVAAATYTDAAGNDGGAGTTPALTFDTQSPNAPSAPVLAAASDSGISNSDNITNVTTPVFTGTAEPGSTVTLYDTDGTTVIGTVLLPVETGQLQQDIDTRHTYHYG
;
A
#
# COMPACT_ATOMS: atom_id res chain seq x y z
N MET A 1 -2.09 9.19 6.94
CA MET A 1 -3.36 8.44 6.76
C MET A 1 -2.99 6.97 6.72
N PRO A 2 -3.76 6.06 7.34
CA PRO A 2 -3.47 4.63 7.23
C PRO A 2 -3.52 4.23 5.75
N GLN A 3 -2.46 3.55 5.29
CA GLN A 3 -2.32 3.07 3.92
C GLN A 3 -2.21 1.56 3.97
N LEU A 4 -3.16 0.85 3.36
CA LEU A 4 -3.11 -0.61 3.28
C LEU A 4 -2.14 -1.06 2.18
N LYS A 5 -1.36 -2.09 2.47
CA LYS A 5 -0.50 -2.79 1.52
C LYS A 5 -1.13 -4.09 1.03
N ALA A 6 -0.47 -4.74 0.06
CA ALA A 6 -0.93 -6.02 -0.46
C ALA A 6 -1.08 -7.07 0.67
N GLY A 7 -2.25 -7.72 0.73
CA GLY A 7 -2.57 -8.70 1.77
C GLY A 7 -3.11 -8.12 3.08
N GLU A 8 -3.10 -6.79 3.24
CA GLU A 8 -3.69 -6.13 4.41
C GLU A 8 -5.18 -5.84 4.21
N THR A 9 -5.91 -5.75 5.33
CA THR A 9 -7.33 -5.43 5.37
C THR A 9 -7.61 -4.38 6.45
N ALA A 10 -8.78 -3.74 6.39
CA ALA A 10 -9.25 -2.84 7.43
C ALA A 10 -10.61 -3.29 7.98
N ASN A 11 -10.78 -3.26 9.29
CA ASN A 11 -12.10 -3.47 9.91
C ASN A 11 -12.85 -2.14 9.95
N ILE A 12 -13.93 -2.04 9.18
CA ILE A 12 -14.81 -0.88 9.12
C ILE A 12 -15.89 -1.03 10.19
N THR A 13 -16.10 0.01 10.98
CA THR A 13 -17.09 0.06 12.05
C THR A 13 -18.20 1.05 11.71
N PHE A 14 -19.44 0.57 11.68
CA PHE A 14 -20.65 1.37 11.57
C PHE A 14 -21.20 1.60 12.97
N THR A 15 -21.47 2.86 13.32
CA THR A 15 -22.04 3.25 14.62
C THR A 15 -23.34 4.00 14.40
N PHE A 16 -24.37 3.61 15.14
CA PHE A 16 -25.70 4.19 15.06
C PHE A 16 -26.09 4.83 16.38
N SER A 17 -26.91 5.88 16.33
CA SER A 17 -27.53 6.46 17.52
C SER A 17 -28.63 5.57 18.10
N GLU A 18 -29.28 4.77 17.25
CA GLU A 18 -30.32 3.80 17.57
C GLU A 18 -30.14 2.54 16.71
N ASP A 19 -30.61 1.38 17.17
CA ASP A 19 -30.40 0.12 16.44
C ASP A 19 -31.26 0.09 15.17
N PRO A 20 -30.66 0.00 13.97
CA PRO A 20 -31.41 -0.03 12.72
C PRO A 20 -32.03 -1.41 12.42
N GLY A 21 -31.97 -2.36 13.36
CA GLY A 21 -32.55 -3.69 13.18
C GLY A 21 -32.05 -4.37 11.89
N THR A 22 -32.92 -5.03 11.15
CA THR A 22 -32.53 -5.72 9.91
C THR A 22 -32.55 -4.81 8.68
N THR A 23 -32.96 -3.54 8.80
CA THR A 23 -33.11 -2.68 7.62
C THR A 23 -31.78 -2.11 7.14
N PHE A 24 -30.77 -2.01 8.02
CA PHE A 24 -29.40 -1.77 7.58
C PHE A 24 -28.73 -3.10 7.23
N ALA A 25 -28.52 -3.35 5.95
CA ALA A 25 -28.04 -4.59 5.39
C ALA A 25 -26.92 -4.38 4.35
N TRP A 26 -25.96 -5.29 4.34
CA TRP A 26 -24.96 -5.42 3.29
C TRP A 26 -24.44 -6.86 3.31
N ASP A 27 -24.65 -7.59 2.22
CA ASP A 27 -24.27 -9.00 2.09
C ASP A 27 -22.85 -9.21 1.52
N GLY A 28 -22.14 -8.11 1.26
CA GLY A 28 -20.85 -8.10 0.56
C GLY A 28 -20.93 -7.56 -0.87
N THR A 29 -22.14 -7.46 -1.43
CA THR A 29 -22.37 -7.06 -2.84
C THR A 29 -23.52 -6.07 -2.99
N THR A 30 -24.63 -6.28 -2.27
CA THR A 30 -25.84 -5.45 -2.36
C THR A 30 -26.32 -5.03 -0.97
N GLY A 31 -26.88 -3.83 -0.87
CA GLY A 31 -27.45 -3.29 0.35
C GLY A 31 -27.25 -1.78 0.46
N ASP A 32 -27.07 -1.30 1.68
CA ASP A 32 -27.00 0.12 2.04
C ASP A 32 -25.64 0.79 1.84
N VAL A 33 -24.61 -0.01 1.55
CA VAL A 33 -23.23 0.46 1.45
C VAL A 33 -22.84 0.60 -0.02
N VAL A 34 -22.16 1.68 -0.37
CA VAL A 34 -21.49 1.83 -1.66
C VAL A 34 -19.99 1.83 -1.41
N VAL A 35 -19.27 0.96 -2.13
CA VAL A 35 -17.82 0.76 -1.94
C VAL A 35 -17.05 0.97 -3.25
N SER A 36 -15.87 1.60 -3.14
CA SER A 36 -14.88 1.68 -4.22
C SER A 36 -13.45 1.56 -3.67
N GLY A 37 -12.50 1.25 -4.55
CA GLY A 37 -11.09 1.00 -4.17
C GLY A 37 -10.84 -0.38 -3.56
N GLY A 38 -11.85 -1.25 -3.53
CA GLY A 38 -11.76 -2.60 -3.00
C GLY A 38 -13.13 -3.25 -2.86
N THR A 39 -13.21 -4.29 -2.03
CA THR A 39 -14.45 -4.95 -1.64
C THR A 39 -14.69 -4.79 -0.15
N LEU A 40 -15.96 -4.84 0.26
CA LEU A 40 -16.34 -4.87 1.66
C LEU A 40 -17.11 -6.17 1.90
N GLY A 41 -16.66 -6.99 2.86
CA GLY A 41 -17.36 -8.21 3.25
C GLY A 41 -18.75 -7.93 3.81
N ALA A 42 -19.55 -9.00 4.00
CA ALA A 42 -20.85 -8.89 4.64
C ALA A 42 -20.75 -8.23 6.03
N ILE A 43 -21.75 -7.44 6.40
CA ILE A 43 -21.83 -6.90 7.75
C ILE A 43 -21.97 -8.05 8.75
N SER A 44 -21.21 -7.94 9.83
CA SER A 44 -21.27 -8.80 11.01
C SER A 44 -21.68 -7.98 12.23
N GLY A 45 -22.39 -8.62 13.15
CA GLY A 45 -22.90 -8.02 14.38
C GLY A 45 -24.34 -7.48 14.27
N SER A 46 -24.83 -6.94 15.38
CA SER A 46 -26.18 -6.39 15.56
C SER A 46 -26.13 -5.23 16.56
N GLY A 47 -27.24 -4.50 16.72
CA GLY A 47 -27.27 -3.36 17.64
C GLY A 47 -26.63 -2.10 17.06
N LEU A 48 -26.18 -1.23 17.98
CA LEU A 48 -25.62 0.09 17.68
C LEU A 48 -24.26 0.06 17.00
N THR A 49 -23.58 -1.08 16.97
CA THR A 49 -22.26 -1.20 16.37
C THR A 49 -22.18 -2.46 15.53
N ARG A 50 -21.83 -2.29 14.26
CA ARG A 50 -21.66 -3.38 13.30
C ARG A 50 -20.35 -3.21 12.55
N THR A 51 -19.80 -4.31 12.05
CA THR A 51 -18.49 -4.29 11.41
C THR A 51 -18.48 -5.02 10.08
N ALA A 52 -17.60 -4.60 9.17
CA ALA A 52 -17.30 -5.33 7.95
C ALA A 52 -15.81 -5.21 7.61
N THR A 53 -15.23 -6.23 6.98
CA THR A 53 -13.83 -6.21 6.57
C THR A 53 -13.70 -5.65 5.17
N PHE A 54 -12.91 -4.59 5.01
CA PHE A 54 -12.53 -4.02 3.73
C PHE A 54 -11.22 -4.66 3.24
N THR A 55 -11.22 -5.05 1.97
CA THR A 55 -10.06 -5.60 1.26
C THR A 55 -9.78 -4.73 0.04
N PRO A 56 -8.59 -4.10 -0.07
CA PRO A 56 -8.26 -3.23 -1.20
C PRO A 56 -8.15 -4.00 -2.51
N THR A 57 -8.38 -3.31 -3.63
CA THR A 57 -8.17 -3.89 -4.96
C THR A 57 -6.70 -4.32 -5.12
N PRO A 58 -6.41 -5.56 -5.55
CA PRO A 58 -5.04 -6.01 -5.82
C PRO A 58 -4.37 -5.25 -6.97
N ALA A 59 -3.04 -5.16 -6.95
CA ALA A 59 -2.21 -4.52 -7.98
C ALA A 59 -2.68 -3.10 -8.36
N SER A 60 -3.13 -2.32 -7.38
CA SER A 60 -3.68 -0.99 -7.58
C SER A 60 -3.34 -0.09 -6.40
N SER A 61 -3.47 1.22 -6.60
CA SER A 61 -3.30 2.21 -5.54
C SER A 61 -4.37 3.28 -5.66
N GLY A 62 -4.76 3.87 -4.54
CA GLY A 62 -5.70 4.98 -4.52
C GLY A 62 -6.32 5.23 -3.16
N THR A 63 -7.49 5.86 -3.18
CA THR A 63 -8.32 6.13 -2.02
C THR A 63 -9.53 5.20 -2.05
N ALA A 64 -9.84 4.58 -0.92
CA ALA A 64 -11.07 3.79 -0.77
C ALA A 64 -12.25 4.70 -0.43
N SER A 65 -13.44 4.35 -0.91
CA SER A 65 -14.70 4.97 -0.50
C SER A 65 -15.61 3.91 0.08
N ILE A 66 -16.12 4.15 1.29
CA ILE A 66 -17.16 3.34 1.95
C ILE A 66 -18.22 4.30 2.46
N THR A 67 -19.32 4.43 1.74
CA THR A 67 -20.40 5.39 2.02
C THR A 67 -21.70 4.68 2.31
N VAL A 68 -22.50 5.28 3.20
CA VAL A 68 -23.91 4.92 3.43
C VAL A 68 -24.73 6.16 3.13
N ALA A 69 -25.72 6.06 2.24
CA ALA A 69 -26.61 7.19 1.95
C ALA A 69 -27.66 7.36 3.07
N ALA A 70 -28.17 8.58 3.22
CA ALA A 70 -29.28 8.82 4.15
C ALA A 70 -30.56 8.13 3.66
N ALA A 71 -31.46 7.79 4.59
CA ALA A 71 -32.77 7.20 4.35
C ALA A 71 -32.76 5.87 3.57
N THR A 72 -31.66 5.12 3.61
CA THR A 72 -31.63 3.74 3.04
C THR A 72 -31.98 2.67 4.08
N TYR A 73 -31.90 2.99 5.37
CA TYR A 73 -32.28 2.15 6.50
C TYR A 73 -33.13 2.95 7.50
N THR A 74 -33.89 2.26 8.37
CA THR A 74 -34.71 2.90 9.40
C THR A 74 -34.47 2.29 10.78
N ASP A 75 -34.90 2.96 11.84
CA ASP A 75 -34.98 2.36 13.18
C ASP A 75 -36.27 1.54 13.36
N ALA A 76 -36.48 1.00 14.56
CA ALA A 76 -37.69 0.25 14.92
C ALA A 76 -38.97 1.10 14.98
N ALA A 77 -38.84 2.43 15.14
CA ALA A 77 -39.95 3.37 15.10
C ALA A 77 -40.28 3.85 13.68
N GLY A 78 -39.45 3.49 12.69
CA GLY A 78 -39.60 3.87 11.28
C GLY A 78 -38.96 5.20 10.93
N ASN A 79 -38.09 5.77 11.77
CA ASN A 79 -37.35 6.98 11.43
C ASN A 79 -36.19 6.65 10.48
N ASP A 80 -35.99 7.48 9.46
CA ASP A 80 -34.92 7.33 8.48
C ASP A 80 -33.53 7.53 9.09
N GLY A 81 -32.61 6.66 8.72
CA GLY A 81 -31.21 6.74 9.09
C GLY A 81 -30.46 7.90 8.42
N GLY A 82 -29.46 8.45 9.12
CA GLY A 82 -28.56 9.44 8.56
C GLY A 82 -27.50 8.85 7.62
N ALA A 83 -26.91 9.70 6.78
CA ALA A 83 -25.76 9.32 5.96
C ALA A 83 -24.54 8.99 6.84
N GLY A 84 -23.76 7.99 6.42
CA GLY A 84 -22.51 7.61 7.08
C GLY A 84 -21.37 8.56 6.76
N THR A 85 -20.41 8.69 7.68
CA THR A 85 -19.13 9.37 7.41
C THR A 85 -18.14 8.38 6.80
N THR A 86 -17.63 8.70 5.61
CA THR A 86 -16.62 7.87 4.94
C THR A 86 -15.29 7.92 5.68
N PRO A 87 -14.67 6.77 6.03
CA PRO A 87 -13.34 6.77 6.60
C PRO A 87 -12.31 7.23 5.57
N ALA A 88 -11.29 7.96 6.03
CA ALA A 88 -10.19 8.39 5.19
C ALA A 88 -9.14 7.26 5.09
N LEU A 89 -9.21 6.46 4.02
CA LEU A 89 -8.40 5.25 3.83
C LEU A 89 -7.74 5.28 2.44
N THR A 90 -6.41 5.12 2.40
CA THR A 90 -5.68 4.92 1.14
C THR A 90 -5.13 3.50 1.08
N PHE A 91 -4.75 3.04 -0.12
CA PHE A 91 -4.13 1.75 -0.32
C PHE A 91 -3.13 1.80 -1.47
N ASP A 92 -2.16 0.89 -1.42
CA ASP A 92 -1.19 0.63 -2.47
C ASP A 92 -0.77 -0.84 -2.39
N THR A 93 -1.34 -1.64 -3.27
CA THR A 93 -1.14 -3.08 -3.36
C THR A 93 -0.29 -3.46 -4.57
N GLN A 94 0.36 -2.49 -5.20
CA GLN A 94 1.25 -2.74 -6.33
C GLN A 94 2.49 -3.51 -5.83
N SER A 95 2.93 -4.46 -6.64
CA SER A 95 4.25 -5.07 -6.43
C SER A 95 5.32 -4.07 -6.83
N PRO A 96 6.50 -4.11 -6.20
CA PRO A 96 7.58 -3.25 -6.62
C PRO A 96 7.96 -3.45 -8.09
N ASN A 97 8.48 -2.40 -8.73
CA ASN A 97 9.01 -2.52 -10.08
C ASN A 97 10.18 -3.50 -10.14
N ALA A 98 10.29 -4.23 -11.26
CA ALA A 98 11.41 -5.11 -11.49
C ALA A 98 12.74 -4.33 -11.42
N PRO A 99 13.81 -4.91 -10.85
CA PRO A 99 15.14 -4.31 -10.90
C PRO A 99 15.61 -4.16 -12.35
N SER A 100 16.56 -3.25 -12.58
CA SER A 100 17.31 -3.19 -13.82
C SER A 100 18.06 -4.51 -14.05
N ALA A 101 18.40 -4.80 -15.31
CA ALA A 101 19.35 -5.85 -15.59
C ALA A 101 20.67 -5.57 -14.81
N PRO A 102 21.25 -6.58 -14.14
CA PRO A 102 22.53 -6.41 -13.48
C PRO A 102 23.62 -6.18 -14.53
N VAL A 103 24.54 -5.27 -14.23
CA VAL A 103 25.70 -4.95 -15.06
C VAL A 103 26.95 -5.36 -14.29
N LEU A 104 27.87 -6.07 -14.94
CA LEU A 104 29.17 -6.34 -14.36
C LEU A 104 29.96 -5.03 -14.29
N ALA A 105 30.44 -4.66 -13.10
CA ALA A 105 31.23 -3.45 -12.94
C ALA A 105 32.53 -3.55 -13.75
N ALA A 106 32.99 -2.45 -14.35
CA ALA A 106 34.18 -2.46 -15.20
C ALA A 106 35.45 -2.99 -14.50
N ALA A 107 35.59 -2.75 -13.19
CA ALA A 107 36.71 -3.30 -12.40
C ALA A 107 36.61 -4.81 -12.15
N SER A 108 35.44 -5.40 -12.37
CA SER A 108 35.19 -6.84 -12.30
C SER A 108 35.24 -7.52 -13.67
N ASP A 109 35.11 -6.80 -14.78
CA ASP A 109 35.29 -7.33 -16.14
C ASP A 109 36.79 -7.51 -16.46
N SER A 110 37.29 -8.72 -16.22
CA SER A 110 38.71 -9.01 -15.97
C SER A 110 39.21 -10.25 -16.70
N GLY A 111 38.39 -10.77 -17.62
CA GLY A 111 38.73 -11.85 -18.52
C GLY A 111 39.81 -11.43 -19.52
N ILE A 112 39.74 -11.99 -20.72
CA ILE A 112 40.69 -11.64 -21.78
C ILE A 112 40.43 -10.22 -22.30
N SER A 113 39.18 -9.77 -22.27
CA SER A 113 38.74 -8.42 -22.58
C SER A 113 38.13 -7.74 -21.35
N ASN A 114 38.05 -6.41 -21.37
CA ASN A 114 37.42 -5.58 -20.34
C ASN A 114 36.11 -4.94 -20.84
N SER A 115 35.51 -5.54 -21.85
CA SER A 115 34.27 -5.07 -22.47
C SER A 115 33.41 -6.22 -23.02
N ASP A 116 33.62 -7.44 -22.55
CA ASP A 116 32.87 -8.63 -22.97
C ASP A 116 32.09 -9.29 -21.82
N ASN A 117 32.12 -8.68 -20.63
CA ASN A 117 31.43 -9.12 -19.42
C ASN A 117 31.89 -10.51 -18.94
N ILE A 118 33.15 -10.86 -19.16
CA ILE A 118 33.78 -12.09 -18.67
C ILE A 118 34.70 -11.73 -17.50
N THR A 119 34.50 -12.39 -16.35
CA THR A 119 35.26 -12.11 -15.12
C THR A 119 36.14 -13.27 -14.69
N ASN A 120 37.34 -12.97 -14.19
CA ASN A 120 38.14 -13.90 -13.38
C ASN A 120 38.16 -13.50 -11.89
N VAL A 121 37.44 -12.44 -11.50
CA VAL A 121 37.28 -12.03 -10.10
C VAL A 121 36.37 -13.01 -9.38
N THR A 122 36.82 -13.53 -8.24
CA THR A 122 36.06 -14.52 -7.43
C THR A 122 34.94 -13.88 -6.60
N THR A 123 34.96 -12.56 -6.43
CA THR A 123 33.90 -11.74 -5.82
C THR A 123 33.55 -10.57 -6.76
N PRO A 124 32.92 -10.83 -7.91
CA PRO A 124 32.60 -9.78 -8.88
C PRO A 124 31.58 -8.80 -8.30
N VAL A 125 31.69 -7.54 -8.68
CA VAL A 125 30.72 -6.50 -8.34
C VAL A 125 29.73 -6.38 -9.50
N PHE A 126 28.45 -6.55 -9.18
CA PHE A 126 27.35 -6.22 -10.08
C PHE A 126 26.66 -4.94 -9.61
N THR A 127 26.32 -4.08 -10.57
CA THR A 127 25.56 -2.86 -10.32
C THR A 127 24.18 -2.95 -10.99
N GLY A 128 23.22 -2.23 -10.43
CA GLY A 128 21.85 -2.15 -10.93
C GLY A 128 21.04 -1.20 -10.07
N THR A 129 19.81 -0.94 -10.47
CA THR A 129 18.84 -0.15 -9.71
C THR A 129 17.58 -0.99 -9.47
N ALA A 130 16.90 -0.74 -8.35
CA ALA A 130 15.54 -1.25 -8.13
C ALA A 130 14.80 -0.29 -7.20
N GLU A 131 13.52 -0.56 -7.00
CA GLU A 131 12.69 0.26 -6.12
C GLU A 131 13.14 0.18 -4.65
N PRO A 132 13.28 1.31 -3.93
CA PRO A 132 13.61 1.35 -2.51
C PRO A 132 12.72 0.42 -1.66
N GLY A 133 13.30 -0.21 -0.65
CA GLY A 133 12.58 -1.18 0.20
C GLY A 133 12.35 -2.56 -0.41
N SER A 134 12.66 -2.75 -1.70
CA SER A 134 12.56 -4.05 -2.36
C SER A 134 13.75 -4.97 -2.02
N THR A 135 13.50 -6.27 -2.08
CA THR A 135 14.56 -7.29 -2.06
C THR A 135 14.94 -7.67 -3.49
N VAL A 136 16.23 -7.59 -3.81
CA VAL A 136 16.78 -8.03 -5.10
C VAL A 136 17.62 -9.28 -4.87
N THR A 137 17.36 -10.32 -5.66
CA THR A 137 18.15 -11.56 -5.67
C THR A 137 18.77 -11.73 -7.04
N LEU A 138 20.09 -11.89 -7.08
CA LEU A 138 20.87 -12.21 -8.27
C LEU A 138 20.97 -13.73 -8.40
N TYR A 139 20.63 -14.24 -9.57
CA TYR A 139 20.71 -15.66 -9.91
C TYR A 139 21.76 -15.90 -10.99
N ASP A 140 22.31 -17.12 -11.03
CA ASP A 140 23.09 -17.62 -12.17
C ASP A 140 22.17 -17.77 -13.40
N THR A 141 22.79 -17.96 -14.56
CA THR A 141 22.18 -18.24 -15.86
C THR A 141 21.25 -19.47 -15.86
N ASP A 142 21.37 -20.38 -14.90
CA ASP A 142 20.42 -21.48 -14.70
C ASP A 142 19.06 -21.02 -14.14
N GLY A 143 18.96 -19.76 -13.69
CA GLY A 143 17.76 -19.13 -13.15
C GLY A 143 17.37 -19.58 -11.74
N THR A 144 18.20 -20.37 -11.06
CA THR A 144 17.88 -21.00 -9.76
C THR A 144 18.98 -20.87 -8.72
N THR A 145 20.26 -20.90 -9.13
CA THR A 145 21.39 -20.75 -8.23
C THR A 145 21.51 -19.30 -7.78
N VAL A 146 21.35 -19.02 -6.48
CA VAL A 146 21.47 -17.68 -5.93
C VAL A 146 22.95 -17.29 -5.80
N ILE A 147 23.32 -16.18 -6.44
CA ILE A 147 24.65 -15.57 -6.34
C ILE A 147 24.68 -14.57 -5.17
N GLY A 148 23.58 -13.86 -4.93
CA GLY A 148 23.48 -12.93 -3.80
C GLY A 148 22.10 -12.32 -3.67
N THR A 149 21.83 -11.75 -2.49
CA THR A 149 20.57 -11.05 -2.19
C THR A 149 20.89 -9.74 -1.46
N VAL A 150 20.18 -8.68 -1.81
CA VAL A 150 20.27 -7.37 -1.15
C VAL A 150 18.89 -6.81 -0.89
N LEU A 151 18.68 -6.28 0.32
CA LEU A 151 17.53 -5.44 0.66
C LEU A 151 17.93 -3.98 0.42
N LEU A 152 17.20 -3.28 -0.43
CA LEU A 152 17.43 -1.87 -0.68
C LEU A 152 16.87 -1.03 0.48
N PRO A 153 17.61 0.00 0.94
CA PRO A 153 17.07 0.90 1.95
C PRO A 153 15.79 1.55 1.43
N VAL A 154 14.80 1.71 2.29
CA VAL A 154 13.64 2.57 2.03
C VAL A 154 14.16 4.01 2.01
N GLU A 155 13.83 4.81 0.99
CA GLU A 155 14.06 6.25 1.09
C GLU A 155 13.20 6.78 2.24
N THR A 156 13.81 7.03 3.39
CA THR A 156 13.15 7.77 4.46
C THR A 156 13.02 9.20 3.99
N GLY A 157 11.87 9.55 3.41
CA GLY A 157 11.47 10.93 3.23
C GLY A 157 11.41 11.63 4.59
N GLN A 158 12.50 12.26 5.01
CA GLN A 158 12.44 13.29 6.04
C GLN A 158 12.10 14.59 5.32
N LEU A 159 10.87 15.05 5.52
CA LEU A 159 10.51 16.45 5.32
C LEU A 159 11.33 17.28 6.31
N GLN A 160 12.48 17.79 5.91
CA GLN A 160 13.07 18.95 6.58
C GLN A 160 12.28 20.17 6.09
N GLN A 161 11.14 20.46 6.73
CA GLN A 161 10.64 21.83 6.74
C GLN A 161 11.42 22.58 7.82
N ASP A 162 12.50 23.22 7.40
CA ASP A 162 13.17 24.22 8.21
C ASP A 162 12.28 25.47 8.23
N ILE A 163 11.36 25.52 9.20
CA ILE A 163 10.65 26.74 9.59
C ILE A 163 11.46 27.36 10.73
N ASP A 164 12.64 27.91 10.41
CA ASP A 164 13.17 29.01 11.22
C ASP A 164 13.65 30.14 10.31
N THR A 165 13.17 31.32 10.66
CA THR A 165 13.27 32.57 9.94
C THR A 165 14.48 33.38 10.41
N ARG A 166 15.32 33.79 9.45
CA ARG A 166 16.31 34.88 9.50
C ARG A 166 17.54 34.66 10.40
N HIS A 167 18.71 34.75 9.77
CA HIS A 167 19.80 35.55 10.30
C HIS A 167 20.41 36.41 9.20
N THR A 168 20.08 37.71 9.22
CA THR A 168 20.87 38.74 8.54
C THR A 168 21.98 39.12 9.51
N TYR A 169 23.24 38.86 9.18
CA TYR A 169 24.38 39.50 9.84
C TYR A 169 24.94 40.56 8.89
N HIS A 170 24.78 41.83 9.27
CA HIS A 170 25.68 42.89 8.82
C HIS A 170 27.02 42.73 9.55
N TYR A 171 28.13 42.88 8.83
CA TYR A 171 29.39 43.35 9.40
C TYR A 171 29.81 44.59 8.61
N GLY A 172 30.25 45.61 9.36
CA GLY A 172 30.56 46.95 8.86
C GLY A 172 31.89 47.09 8.16
#